data_AF-A0A6P0H9K5-F1
#
_entry.id   AF-A0A6P0H9K5-F1
#
_cell.length_a   1.000
_cell.length_b   1.000
_cell.length_c   1.000
_cell.angle_alpha   90.00
_cell.angle_beta   90.00
_cell.angle_gamma   90.00
#
_symmetry.space_group_name_H-M   'P 1'
#
loop_
_entity.id
_entity.type
_entity.pdbx_description
1 polymer ?
#
loop_
_entity_poly.entity_id
_entity_poly.type
_entity_poly.pdbx_seq_one_letter_code
_entity_poly.pdbx_strand_id
1 'polypeptide(L)'
;MTSPRQVLEPGERPRALTVMNEILVETPVWDRPYGTGYPLPVADLVDLGVPEQLVQRLVAWNDWCWQDFDPADPSPRRVEPGWEREVGRLARELQAVLPDVDVVVFAGAGTRPFRDEGLPEQDHALDADRPTAVTVMAAPTARDPLFTTPFGRCAAIDPEVLSVTPELVARLRAWNAAFPGPERLDEPWCATGLALARELQDELWDVAVHYFEDDDPRPVRERRR
;
A
#
# COMPACT_ATOMS: atom_id res chain seq x y z
N MET A 1 19.77 -4.67 17.47
CA MET A 1 19.21 -6.02 17.66
C MET A 1 18.28 -6.25 16.48
N THR A 2 18.70 -7.01 15.47
CA THR A 2 17.87 -7.35 14.31
C THR A 2 16.81 -8.34 14.78
N SER A 3 15.52 -8.03 14.61
CA SER A 3 14.47 -9.01 14.87
C SER A 3 14.77 -10.30 14.10
N PRO A 4 14.64 -11.47 14.72
CA PRO A 4 14.89 -12.74 14.05
C PRO A 4 14.01 -12.83 12.81
N ARG A 5 14.62 -13.27 11.69
CA ARG A 5 13.92 -13.54 10.43
C ARG A 5 12.73 -14.43 10.73
N GLN A 6 11.52 -13.88 10.59
CA GLN A 6 10.30 -14.66 10.70
C GLN A 6 10.15 -15.37 9.35
N VAL A 7 10.79 -16.53 9.24
CA VAL A 7 10.57 -17.43 8.13
C VAL A 7 9.14 -17.93 8.26
N LEU A 8 8.35 -17.89 7.19
CA LEU A 8 7.04 -18.53 7.18
C LEU A 8 7.21 -19.98 7.65
N GLU A 9 6.41 -20.40 8.63
CA GLU A 9 6.48 -21.78 9.07
C GLU A 9 6.10 -22.70 7.90
N PRO A 10 6.68 -23.91 7.78
CA PRO A 10 6.33 -24.83 6.70
C PRO A 10 4.81 -25.05 6.60
N GLY A 11 4.21 -24.65 5.49
CA GLY A 11 2.76 -24.72 5.24
C GLY A 11 1.96 -23.49 5.67
N GLU A 12 2.58 -22.48 6.28
CA GLU A 12 1.96 -21.18 6.51
C GLU A 12 1.84 -20.41 5.19
N ARG A 13 0.62 -20.00 4.86
CA ARG A 13 0.30 -19.28 3.63
C ARG A 13 0.19 -17.78 3.94
N PRO A 14 0.96 -16.90 3.29
CA PRO A 14 0.87 -15.47 3.53
C PRO A 14 -0.49 -14.96 3.09
N ARG A 15 -1.05 -14.00 3.82
CA ARG A 15 -2.34 -13.37 3.45
C ARG A 15 -2.17 -12.31 2.35
N ALA A 16 -0.98 -11.75 2.23
CA ALA A 16 -0.67 -10.73 1.25
C ALA A 16 0.79 -10.84 0.80
N LEU A 17 1.05 -10.44 -0.44
CA LEU A 17 2.38 -10.36 -1.04
C LEU A 17 2.60 -8.99 -1.65
N THR A 18 3.81 -8.44 -1.51
CA THR A 18 4.22 -7.23 -2.24
C THR A 18 5.20 -7.57 -3.35
N VAL A 19 4.90 -7.17 -4.59
CA VAL A 19 5.85 -7.16 -5.70
C VAL A 19 6.54 -5.79 -5.73
N MET A 20 7.83 -5.76 -5.41
CA MET A 20 8.64 -4.56 -5.29
C MET A 20 10.01 -4.81 -5.89
N ASN A 21 10.48 -3.90 -6.75
CA ASN A 21 11.87 -3.95 -7.15
C ASN A 21 12.72 -3.59 -5.93
N GLU A 22 13.66 -4.46 -5.58
CA GLU A 22 14.56 -4.24 -4.45
C GLU A 22 15.96 -4.67 -4.86
N ILE A 23 16.92 -3.91 -4.37
CA ILE A 23 18.31 -4.19 -4.62
C ILE A 23 18.82 -5.35 -3.76
N LEU A 24 19.74 -6.15 -4.30
CA LEU A 24 20.42 -7.24 -3.57
C LEU A 24 19.49 -8.36 -3.10
N VAL A 25 18.25 -8.40 -3.59
CA VAL A 25 17.34 -9.53 -3.42
C VAL A 25 17.20 -10.27 -4.75
N GLU A 26 17.14 -11.59 -4.68
CA GLU A 26 16.93 -12.43 -5.86
C GLU A 26 15.51 -12.24 -6.41
N THR A 27 14.52 -12.31 -5.53
CA THR A 27 13.11 -12.22 -5.87
C THR A 27 12.52 -10.89 -5.41
N PRO A 28 11.74 -10.22 -6.27
CA PRO A 28 11.09 -8.96 -5.92
C PRO A 28 9.77 -9.17 -5.15
N VAL A 29 9.58 -10.28 -4.45
CA VAL A 29 8.31 -10.62 -3.79
C VAL A 29 8.51 -10.71 -2.30
N TRP A 30 7.67 -10.03 -1.53
CA TRP A 30 7.76 -9.94 -0.08
C TRP A 30 6.52 -10.53 0.58
N ASP A 31 6.70 -11.19 1.72
CA ASP A 31 5.65 -11.87 2.51
C ASP A 31 4.69 -10.95 3.28
N ARG A 32 4.89 -9.62 3.17
CA ARG A 32 4.06 -8.61 3.83
C ARG A 32 3.75 -7.45 2.90
N PRO A 33 2.63 -6.77 3.13
CA PRO A 33 2.38 -5.50 2.50
C PRO A 33 3.40 -4.44 3.03
N TYR A 34 3.89 -3.56 2.15
CA TYR A 34 4.74 -2.38 2.46
C TYR A 34 6.24 -2.59 2.70
N GLY A 35 6.85 -3.67 2.20
CA GLY A 35 8.32 -3.81 2.25
C GLY A 35 8.90 -3.96 3.67
N THR A 36 8.04 -4.12 4.68
CA THR A 36 8.43 -4.41 6.08
C THR A 36 8.55 -5.92 6.36
N GLY A 37 8.37 -6.74 5.32
CA GLY A 37 8.49 -8.20 5.36
C GLY A 37 9.90 -8.70 5.04
N TYR A 38 9.98 -9.97 4.65
CA TYR A 38 11.18 -10.56 4.07
C TYR A 38 10.94 -10.89 2.60
N PRO A 39 11.97 -10.75 1.74
CA PRO A 39 11.87 -11.25 0.37
C PRO A 39 11.73 -12.78 0.42
N LEU A 40 10.76 -13.29 -0.31
CA LEU A 40 10.46 -14.72 -0.42
C LEU A 40 11.39 -15.38 -1.43
N PRO A 41 12.30 -16.28 -1.01
CA PRO A 41 13.14 -17.05 -1.92
C PRO A 41 12.34 -17.72 -3.05
N VAL A 42 13.03 -18.04 -4.15
CA VAL A 42 12.43 -18.78 -5.28
C VAL A 42 11.75 -20.07 -4.82
N ALA A 43 12.39 -20.83 -3.92
CA ALA A 43 11.84 -22.07 -3.39
C ALA A 43 10.49 -21.85 -2.68
N ASP A 44 10.39 -20.83 -1.82
CA ASP A 44 9.18 -20.51 -1.08
C ASP A 44 8.03 -20.09 -2.02
N LEU A 45 8.32 -19.34 -3.10
CA LEU A 45 7.31 -19.02 -4.11
C LEU A 45 6.81 -20.26 -4.85
N VAL A 46 7.70 -21.19 -5.19
CA VAL A 46 7.33 -22.45 -5.83
C VAL A 46 6.50 -23.31 -4.88
N ASP A 47 6.86 -23.40 -3.61
CA ASP A 47 6.11 -24.12 -2.57
C ASP A 47 4.71 -23.52 -2.33
N LEU A 48 4.53 -22.21 -2.52
CA LEU A 48 3.22 -21.56 -2.52
C LEU A 48 2.34 -21.91 -3.74
N GLY A 49 2.92 -22.56 -4.74
CA GLY A 49 2.26 -22.96 -5.99
C GLY A 49 2.50 -22.00 -7.15
N VAL A 50 3.46 -21.07 -7.04
CA VAL A 50 3.80 -20.16 -8.14
C VAL A 50 4.58 -20.92 -9.22
N PRO A 51 4.14 -20.91 -10.49
CA PRO A 51 4.88 -21.55 -11.57
C PRO A 51 6.31 -21.00 -11.67
N GLU A 52 7.30 -21.88 -11.78
CA GLU A 52 8.72 -21.50 -11.91
C GLU A 52 8.95 -20.45 -13.01
N GLN A 53 8.22 -20.55 -14.13
CA GLN A 53 8.31 -19.60 -15.23
C GLN A 53 7.88 -18.18 -14.83
N LEU A 54 6.86 -18.04 -13.97
CA LEU A 54 6.44 -16.74 -13.45
C LEU A 54 7.47 -16.19 -12.47
N VAL A 55 8.05 -17.05 -11.61
CA VAL A 55 9.14 -16.66 -10.70
C VAL A 55 10.36 -16.16 -11.48
N GLN A 56 10.78 -16.87 -12.53
CA GLN A 56 11.89 -16.45 -13.39
C GLN A 56 11.63 -15.10 -14.07
N ARG A 57 10.40 -14.82 -14.49
CA ARG A 57 10.03 -13.52 -15.07
C ARG A 57 10.03 -12.39 -14.06
N LEU A 58 9.61 -12.66 -12.81
CA LEU A 58 9.74 -11.72 -11.70
C LEU A 58 11.21 -11.40 -11.40
N VAL A 59 12.07 -12.42 -11.31
CA VAL A 59 13.52 -12.26 -11.13
C VAL A 59 14.12 -11.43 -12.26
N ALA A 60 13.84 -11.80 -13.52
CA ALA A 60 14.35 -11.07 -14.69
C ALA A 60 13.89 -9.61 -14.73
N TRP A 61 12.67 -9.33 -14.26
CA TRP A 61 12.18 -7.97 -14.11
C TRP A 61 12.94 -7.19 -13.03
N ASN A 62 13.25 -7.82 -11.88
CA ASN A 62 14.06 -7.18 -10.83
C ASN A 62 15.48 -6.91 -11.33
N ASP A 63 16.11 -7.89 -11.98
CA ASP A 63 17.44 -7.75 -12.58
C ASP A 63 17.47 -6.60 -13.59
N TRP A 64 16.44 -6.48 -14.43
CA TRP A 64 16.33 -5.37 -15.37
C TRP A 64 16.25 -4.00 -14.66
N CYS A 65 15.54 -3.90 -13.53
CA CYS A 65 15.48 -2.68 -12.73
C CYS A 65 16.86 -2.25 -12.19
N TRP A 66 17.78 -3.21 -11.99
CA TRP A 66 19.06 -3.00 -11.32
C TRP A 66 20.29 -3.35 -12.17
N GLN A 67 20.12 -3.56 -13.48
CA GLN A 67 21.17 -4.07 -14.39
C GLN A 67 22.48 -3.26 -14.37
N ASP A 68 22.38 -1.97 -14.07
CA ASP A 68 23.51 -1.03 -13.99
C ASP A 68 23.57 -0.34 -12.63
N PHE A 69 23.21 -1.06 -11.56
CA PHE A 69 23.32 -0.56 -10.20
C PHE A 69 24.76 -0.14 -9.87
N ASP A 70 24.95 1.10 -9.43
CA ASP A 70 26.21 1.59 -8.89
C ASP A 70 26.12 1.65 -7.35
N PRO A 71 26.91 0.87 -6.60
CA PRO A 71 26.95 0.96 -5.14
C PRO A 71 27.27 2.36 -4.61
N ALA A 72 27.93 3.22 -5.40
CA ALA A 72 28.24 4.59 -5.05
C ALA A 72 27.06 5.56 -5.29
N ASP A 73 26.07 5.18 -6.10
CA ASP A 73 24.83 5.92 -6.35
C ASP A 73 23.64 4.95 -6.24
N PRO A 74 23.14 4.73 -5.01
CA PRO A 74 22.11 3.74 -4.76
C PRO A 74 20.71 4.17 -5.24
N SER A 75 20.62 5.23 -6.03
CA SER A 75 19.36 5.63 -6.62
C SER A 75 18.93 4.59 -7.67
N PRO A 76 17.68 4.09 -7.62
CA PRO A 76 17.15 3.34 -8.73
C PRO A 76 17.24 4.23 -9.98
N ARG A 77 17.69 3.68 -11.10
CA ARG A 77 17.68 4.42 -12.37
C ARG A 77 16.32 5.05 -12.58
N ARG A 78 16.27 6.15 -13.35
CA ARG A 78 15.01 6.58 -13.98
C ARG A 78 14.48 5.40 -14.76
N VAL A 79 13.48 4.77 -14.18
CA VAL A 79 12.96 3.50 -14.64
C VAL A 79 12.41 3.72 -16.04
N GLU A 80 12.86 2.90 -16.99
CA GLU A 80 12.52 3.11 -18.40
C GLU A 80 10.98 3.04 -18.60
N PRO A 81 10.42 3.84 -19.52
CA PRO A 81 9.00 3.76 -19.85
C PRO A 81 8.58 2.32 -20.15
N GLY A 82 7.57 1.81 -19.44
CA GLY A 82 7.03 0.47 -19.62
C GLY A 82 7.31 -0.51 -18.48
N TRP A 83 8.23 -0.18 -17.56
CA TRP A 83 8.49 -1.06 -16.42
C TRP A 83 7.27 -1.25 -15.50
N GLU A 84 6.50 -0.18 -15.28
CA GLU A 84 5.26 -0.18 -14.48
C GLU A 84 4.21 -1.11 -15.10
N ARG A 85 4.15 -1.12 -16.44
CA ARG A 85 3.25 -2.01 -17.19
C ARG A 85 3.64 -3.46 -16.99
N GLU A 86 4.94 -3.74 -17.03
CA GLU A 86 5.43 -5.11 -16.87
C GLU A 86 5.20 -5.63 -15.44
N VAL A 87 5.53 -4.85 -14.40
CA VAL A 87 5.26 -5.27 -13.02
C VAL A 87 3.75 -5.41 -12.75
N GLY A 88 2.93 -4.51 -13.28
CA GLY A 88 1.47 -4.63 -13.18
C GLY A 88 0.91 -5.86 -13.90
N ARG A 89 1.56 -6.32 -14.98
CA ARG A 89 1.24 -7.59 -15.65
C ARG A 89 1.65 -8.78 -14.78
N LEU A 90 2.89 -8.81 -14.30
CA LEU A 90 3.41 -9.90 -13.47
C LEU A 90 2.63 -10.06 -12.16
N ALA A 91 2.25 -8.96 -11.50
CA ALA A 91 1.46 -9.00 -10.29
C ALA A 91 0.04 -9.56 -10.52
N ARG A 92 -0.60 -9.25 -11.66
CA ARG A 92 -1.89 -9.85 -12.03
C ARG A 92 -1.78 -11.34 -12.32
N GLU A 93 -0.71 -11.77 -12.99
CA GLU A 93 -0.44 -13.19 -13.20
C GLU A 93 -0.23 -13.91 -11.85
N LEU A 94 0.51 -13.29 -10.92
CA LEU A 94 0.72 -13.82 -9.57
C LEU A 94 -0.60 -13.91 -8.77
N GLN A 95 -1.43 -12.86 -8.82
CA GLN A 95 -2.75 -12.84 -8.18
C GLN A 95 -3.68 -13.93 -8.74
N ALA A 96 -3.62 -14.21 -10.04
CA ALA A 96 -4.43 -15.25 -10.67
C ALA A 96 -4.01 -16.67 -10.22
N VAL A 97 -2.72 -16.86 -9.93
CA VAL A 97 -2.18 -18.12 -9.42
C VAL A 97 -2.49 -18.30 -7.93
N LEU A 98 -2.50 -17.20 -7.16
CA LEU A 98 -2.75 -17.18 -5.72
C LEU A 98 -4.04 -16.39 -5.40
N PRO A 99 -5.23 -16.91 -5.76
CA PRO A 99 -6.49 -16.15 -5.65
C PRO A 99 -6.91 -15.84 -4.21
N ASP A 100 -6.31 -16.52 -3.23
CA ASP A 100 -6.55 -16.36 -1.79
C ASP A 100 -5.53 -15.44 -1.10
N VAL A 101 -4.59 -14.87 -1.85
CA VAL A 101 -3.49 -14.03 -1.34
C VAL A 101 -3.57 -12.66 -2.00
N ASP A 102 -3.61 -11.58 -1.22
CA ASP A 102 -3.67 -10.23 -1.75
C ASP A 102 -2.31 -9.80 -2.34
N VAL A 103 -2.21 -9.62 -3.65
CA VAL A 103 -0.98 -9.21 -4.33
C VAL A 103 -0.99 -7.70 -4.60
N VAL A 104 -0.02 -6.98 -4.04
CA VAL A 104 0.13 -5.53 -4.24
C VAL A 104 1.45 -5.21 -4.94
N VAL A 105 1.48 -4.15 -5.76
CA VAL A 105 2.72 -3.66 -6.39
C VAL A 105 3.23 -2.46 -5.62
N PHE A 106 4.51 -2.49 -5.22
CA PHE A 106 5.23 -1.36 -4.67
C PHE A 106 6.27 -0.86 -5.68
N ALA A 107 5.93 0.22 -6.38
CA ALA A 107 6.87 0.96 -7.22
C ALA A 107 7.41 2.15 -6.40
N GLY A 108 8.72 2.22 -6.11
CA GLY A 108 9.35 3.10 -5.11
C GLY A 108 8.90 4.58 -5.01
N ALA A 109 9.42 5.28 -3.99
CA ALA A 109 9.05 6.63 -3.57
C ALA A 109 8.91 7.63 -4.75
N GLY A 110 7.67 7.81 -5.24
CA GLY A 110 7.37 8.75 -6.32
C GLY A 110 6.38 8.26 -7.39
N THR A 111 5.95 7.00 -7.40
CA THR A 111 5.11 6.47 -8.49
C THR A 111 3.65 6.21 -8.08
N ARG A 112 2.75 6.78 -8.90
CA ARG A 112 1.29 6.66 -8.85
C ARG A 112 0.86 5.19 -9.03
N PRO A 113 -0.31 4.77 -8.52
CA PRO A 113 -0.82 3.43 -8.75
C PRO A 113 -0.94 3.15 -10.26
N PHE A 114 -0.50 1.97 -10.69
CA PHE A 114 -0.74 1.47 -12.04
C PHE A 114 -2.26 1.24 -12.21
N ARG A 115 -2.95 2.21 -12.82
CA ARG A 115 -4.26 2.00 -13.46
C ARG A 115 -4.05 1.95 -14.97
N ASP A 116 -4.84 1.10 -15.61
CA ASP A 116 -4.86 0.88 -17.06
C ASP A 116 -5.32 2.16 -17.77
N GLU A 117 -4.40 3.09 -18.04
CA GLU A 117 -4.71 4.31 -18.80
C GLU A 117 -3.64 4.56 -19.86
N GLY A 118 -4.02 4.31 -21.11
CA GLY A 118 -3.48 5.07 -22.23
C GLY A 118 -4.25 6.38 -22.36
N LEU A 119 -3.52 7.50 -22.48
CA LEU A 119 -3.95 8.87 -22.89
C LEU A 119 -4.14 9.91 -21.75
N PRO A 120 -4.06 11.23 -22.10
CA PRO A 120 -3.42 12.28 -21.31
C PRO A 120 -4.36 13.03 -20.36
N GLU A 121 -3.73 13.80 -19.47
CA GLU A 121 -4.29 14.86 -18.60
C GLU A 121 -5.44 14.45 -17.68
N GLN A 122 -5.05 14.13 -16.44
CA GLN A 122 -5.67 14.59 -15.19
C GLN A 122 -7.11 15.12 -15.30
N ASP A 123 -8.07 14.22 -15.47
CA ASP A 123 -9.43 14.42 -15.01
C ASP A 123 -9.72 13.30 -14.01
N HIS A 124 -9.91 13.69 -12.75
CA HIS A 124 -10.26 12.83 -11.64
C HIS A 124 -11.70 12.30 -11.82
N ALA A 125 -11.89 11.36 -12.74
CA ALA A 125 -13.08 10.53 -12.79
C ALA A 125 -12.80 9.25 -11.99
N LEU A 126 -13.06 9.31 -10.69
CA LEU A 126 -13.44 8.12 -9.91
C LEU A 126 -14.85 7.66 -10.34
N ASP A 127 -15.05 7.39 -11.63
CA ASP A 127 -16.09 6.49 -12.09
C ASP A 127 -15.43 5.10 -12.07
N ALA A 128 -15.75 4.18 -11.17
CA ALA A 128 -17.04 3.51 -11.24
C ALA A 128 -17.56 2.88 -9.93
N ASP A 129 -16.89 2.98 -8.77
CA ASP A 129 -17.45 2.44 -7.52
C ASP A 129 -17.02 3.26 -6.29
N ARG A 130 -18.01 3.62 -5.45
CA ARG A 130 -17.79 4.19 -4.12
C ARG A 130 -16.94 3.20 -3.31
N PRO A 131 -15.85 3.63 -2.66
CA PRO A 131 -14.99 2.70 -1.92
C PRO A 131 -15.79 2.04 -0.80
N THR A 132 -15.60 0.74 -0.61
CA THR A 132 -16.24 -0.02 0.48
C THR A 132 -15.53 0.19 1.82
N ALA A 133 -14.29 0.68 1.80
CA ALA A 133 -13.50 1.01 2.98
C ALA A 133 -12.58 2.22 2.72
N VAL A 134 -12.32 3.00 3.77
CA VAL A 134 -11.33 4.08 3.77
C VAL A 134 -10.51 4.07 5.06
N THR A 135 -9.30 4.62 4.99
CA THR A 135 -8.40 4.80 6.14
C THR A 135 -8.15 6.27 6.39
N VAL A 136 -8.25 6.68 7.66
CA VAL A 136 -7.72 7.96 8.14
C VAL A 136 -6.29 7.73 8.63
N MET A 137 -5.33 8.43 8.02
CA MET A 137 -3.89 8.27 8.28
C MET A 137 -3.16 9.60 8.16
N ALA A 138 -2.13 9.84 8.99
CA ALA A 138 -1.28 11.01 8.76
C ALA A 138 -0.57 10.92 7.41
N ALA A 139 -0.64 12.00 6.67
CA ALA A 139 0.00 12.16 5.39
C ALA A 139 0.50 13.60 5.28
N PRO A 140 1.63 13.96 5.90
CA PRO A 140 2.12 15.35 5.94
C PRO A 140 2.42 15.93 4.55
N THR A 141 2.58 15.08 3.55
CA THR A 141 2.80 15.47 2.14
C THR A 141 1.51 15.51 1.31
N ALA A 142 0.38 15.03 1.86
CA ALA A 142 -0.93 15.08 1.23
C ALA A 142 -1.82 16.12 1.90
N ARG A 143 -2.72 16.74 1.13
CA ARG A 143 -3.71 17.66 1.68
C ARG A 143 -4.75 16.90 2.53
N ASP A 144 -5.24 15.79 1.99
CA ASP A 144 -6.35 15.02 2.54
C ASP A 144 -5.84 13.72 3.17
N PRO A 145 -6.14 13.47 4.46
CA PRO A 145 -5.65 12.28 5.16
C PRO A 145 -6.58 11.05 4.97
N LEU A 146 -7.28 10.95 3.83
CA LEU A 146 -8.19 9.85 3.52
C LEU A 146 -7.65 9.00 2.39
N PHE A 147 -7.86 7.69 2.51
CA PHE A 147 -7.15 6.71 1.71
C PHE A 147 -8.06 5.51 1.37
N THR A 148 -8.11 5.06 0.11
CA THR A 148 -9.13 4.11 -0.39
C THR A 148 -8.97 2.64 0.01
N THR A 149 -8.00 2.29 0.85
CA THR A 149 -7.81 0.91 1.32
C THR A 149 -7.39 0.85 2.79
N PRO A 150 -7.90 -0.10 3.59
CA PRO A 150 -7.40 -0.38 4.93
C PRO A 150 -5.96 -0.87 4.85
N PHE A 151 -5.04 -0.10 5.47
CA PHE A 151 -3.63 -0.47 5.64
C PHE A 151 -2.96 -0.84 4.30
N GLY A 152 -2.94 0.14 3.37
CA GLY A 152 -2.82 0.03 1.91
C GLY A 152 -1.70 0.88 1.26
N ARG A 153 -1.31 0.57 0.00
CA ARG A 153 -0.86 1.63 -0.92
C ARG A 153 -2.10 2.37 -1.35
N CYS A 154 -2.37 3.45 -0.64
CA CYS A 154 -3.61 4.16 -0.80
C CYS A 154 -3.41 5.40 -1.65
N ALA A 155 -4.25 5.59 -2.66
CA ALA A 155 -4.41 6.92 -3.24
C ALA A 155 -5.11 7.78 -2.19
N ALA A 156 -4.57 8.98 -1.92
CA ALA A 156 -5.32 9.97 -1.19
C ALA A 156 -6.61 10.24 -1.97
N ILE A 157 -7.75 10.15 -1.30
CA ILE A 157 -9.05 10.46 -1.88
C ILE A 157 -9.51 11.80 -1.34
N ASP A 158 -10.05 12.63 -2.23
CA ASP A 158 -10.73 13.84 -1.83
C ASP A 158 -12.01 13.46 -1.06
N PRO A 159 -12.12 13.78 0.24
CA PRO A 159 -13.31 13.47 1.01
C PRO A 159 -14.58 14.16 0.47
N GLU A 160 -14.45 15.22 -0.32
CA GLU A 160 -15.60 15.88 -0.97
C GLU A 160 -16.29 14.95 -1.99
N VAL A 161 -15.53 14.07 -2.68
CA VAL A 161 -16.08 13.03 -3.60
C VAL A 161 -16.92 12.00 -2.84
N LEU A 162 -16.64 11.79 -1.55
CA LEU A 162 -17.40 10.90 -0.68
C LEU A 162 -18.62 11.57 -0.03
N SER A 163 -18.89 12.84 -0.37
CA SER A 163 -19.95 13.66 0.24
C SER A 163 -19.76 13.88 1.75
N VAL A 164 -18.50 13.90 2.23
CA VAL A 164 -18.16 14.28 3.62
C VAL A 164 -18.44 15.77 3.81
N THR A 165 -18.94 16.15 4.99
CA THR A 165 -19.28 17.54 5.26
C THR A 165 -18.03 18.45 5.22
N PRO A 166 -18.14 19.68 4.68
CA PRO A 166 -16.99 20.59 4.59
C PRO A 166 -16.33 20.89 5.94
N GLU A 167 -17.11 20.89 7.03
CA GLU A 167 -16.61 21.10 8.39
C GLU A 167 -15.70 19.95 8.85
N LEU A 168 -16.12 18.70 8.65
CA LEU A 168 -15.31 17.53 8.99
C LEU A 168 -14.05 17.46 8.11
N VAL A 169 -14.17 17.77 6.81
CA VAL A 169 -13.02 17.88 5.90
C VAL A 169 -12.00 18.90 6.41
N ALA A 170 -12.44 20.10 6.82
CA ALA A 170 -11.55 21.13 7.34
C ALA A 170 -10.82 20.66 8.61
N ARG A 171 -11.51 19.96 9.51
CA ARG A 171 -10.93 19.43 10.76
C ARG A 171 -9.93 18.30 10.51
N LEU A 172 -10.23 17.39 9.58
CA LEU A 172 -9.29 16.35 9.13
C LEU A 172 -8.01 16.95 8.55
N ARG A 173 -8.14 17.95 7.67
CA ARG A 173 -7.00 18.69 7.10
C ARG A 173 -6.19 19.40 8.18
N ALA A 174 -6.83 20.05 9.15
CA ALA A 174 -6.16 20.72 10.26
C ALA A 174 -5.41 19.74 11.16
N TRP A 175 -6.00 18.59 11.47
CA TRP A 175 -5.35 17.51 12.22
C TRP A 175 -4.11 16.97 11.49
N ASN A 176 -4.22 16.73 10.19
CA ASN A 176 -3.11 16.26 9.36
C ASN A 176 -1.97 17.31 9.27
N ALA A 177 -2.33 18.59 9.12
CA ALA A 177 -1.35 19.69 9.10
C ALA A 177 -0.62 19.87 10.44
N ALA A 178 -1.22 19.42 11.54
CA ALA A 178 -0.62 19.43 12.88
C ALA A 178 0.21 18.17 13.20
N PHE A 179 0.48 17.31 12.20
CA PHE A 179 1.22 16.07 12.41
C PHE A 179 2.58 16.31 13.09
N PRO A 180 2.84 15.69 14.27
CA PRO A 180 4.05 15.95 15.07
C PRO A 180 5.33 15.31 14.49
N GLY A 181 5.20 14.49 13.45
CA GLY A 181 6.30 13.72 12.86
C GLY A 181 6.29 12.25 13.32
N PRO A 182 6.95 11.35 12.55
CA PRO A 182 6.88 9.91 12.78
C PRO A 182 7.58 9.45 14.06
N GLU A 183 8.55 10.23 14.56
CA GLU A 183 9.33 9.85 15.75
C GLU A 183 8.55 10.02 17.06
N ARG A 184 7.45 10.80 17.03
CA ARG A 184 6.71 11.19 18.24
C ARG A 184 5.22 11.36 17.92
N LEU A 185 4.54 10.26 17.63
CA LEU A 185 3.08 10.23 17.67
C LEU A 185 2.64 10.57 19.09
N ASP A 186 2.08 11.77 19.28
CA ASP A 186 1.60 12.20 20.57
C ASP A 186 0.20 11.64 20.84
N GLU A 187 -0.02 11.12 22.06
CA GLU A 187 -1.28 10.47 22.44
C GLU A 187 -2.51 11.39 22.25
N PRO A 188 -2.46 12.70 22.58
CA PRO A 188 -3.56 13.62 22.29
C PRO A 188 -3.92 13.77 20.80
N TRP A 189 -2.93 13.80 19.92
CA TRP A 189 -3.08 13.90 18.47
C TRP A 189 -3.64 12.61 17.92
N CYS A 190 -3.17 11.44 18.41
CA CYS A 190 -3.74 10.14 18.05
C CYS A 190 -5.21 10.03 18.49
N ALA A 191 -5.52 10.45 19.72
CA ALA A 191 -6.89 10.47 20.25
C ALA A 191 -7.81 11.39 19.42
N THR A 192 -7.28 12.54 18.97
CA THR A 192 -8.01 13.47 18.08
C THR A 192 -8.27 12.84 16.71
N GLY A 193 -7.27 12.17 16.12
CA GLY A 193 -7.41 11.47 14.84
C GLY A 193 -8.46 10.35 14.90
N LEU A 194 -8.44 9.55 15.97
CA LEU A 194 -9.45 8.51 16.20
C LEU A 194 -10.86 9.09 16.40
N ALA A 195 -11.00 10.23 17.09
CA ALA A 195 -12.28 10.91 17.23
C ALA A 195 -12.82 11.38 15.87
N LEU A 196 -11.97 11.98 15.03
CA LEU A 196 -12.34 12.39 13.66
C LEU A 196 -12.71 11.19 12.78
N ALA A 197 -12.00 10.06 12.91
CA ALA A 197 -12.33 8.83 12.20
C ALA A 197 -13.71 8.26 12.62
N ARG A 198 -14.11 8.44 13.89
CA ARG A 198 -15.46 8.07 14.37
C ARG A 198 -16.54 8.96 13.78
N GLU A 199 -16.31 10.27 13.73
CA GLU A 199 -17.25 11.22 13.08
C GLU A 199 -17.38 10.92 11.58
N LEU A 200 -16.26 10.64 10.91
CA LEU A 200 -16.25 10.23 9.51
C LEU A 200 -17.03 8.92 9.28
N GLN A 201 -16.92 7.97 10.22
CA GLN A 201 -17.69 6.72 10.16
C GLN A 201 -19.19 6.95 10.29
N ASP A 202 -19.62 7.95 11.07
CA ASP A 202 -21.04 8.30 11.22
C ASP A 202 -21.59 8.95 9.93
N GLU A 203 -20.78 9.76 9.21
CA GLU A 203 -21.15 10.32 7.90
C GLU A 203 -21.13 9.28 6.76
N LEU A 204 -20.13 8.39 6.76
CA LEU A 204 -19.94 7.33 5.78
C LEU A 204 -20.46 5.98 6.31
N TRP A 205 -21.74 5.92 6.66
CA TRP A 205 -22.35 4.75 7.31
C TRP A 205 -22.21 3.43 6.52
N ASP A 206 -22.11 3.53 5.19
CA ASP A 206 -21.98 2.41 4.25
C ASP A 206 -20.52 2.04 3.93
N VAL A 207 -19.55 2.86 4.34
CA VAL A 207 -18.11 2.65 4.12
C VAL A 207 -17.46 2.27 5.43
N ALA A 208 -16.63 1.23 5.43
CA ALA A 208 -15.83 0.88 6.60
C ALA A 208 -14.70 1.92 6.79
N VAL A 209 -14.69 2.65 7.91
CA VAL A 209 -13.62 3.60 8.22
C VAL A 209 -12.61 2.96 9.17
N HIS A 210 -11.33 3.01 8.82
CA HIS A 210 -10.22 2.54 9.63
C HIS A 210 -9.39 3.74 10.11
N TYR A 211 -8.70 3.57 11.24
CA TYR A 211 -7.73 4.53 11.74
C TYR A 211 -6.36 3.86 11.77
N PHE A 212 -5.35 4.49 11.17
CA PHE A 212 -4.04 3.88 10.96
C PHE A 212 -3.15 3.94 12.22
N GLU A 213 -3.16 5.07 12.91
CA GLU A 213 -2.16 5.40 13.95
C GLU A 213 -2.39 4.70 15.31
N ASP A 214 -3.34 3.78 15.40
CA ASP A 214 -3.61 2.99 16.61
C ASP A 214 -3.41 1.48 16.43
N ASP A 215 -2.86 1.05 15.29
CA ASP A 215 -2.54 -0.34 14.93
C ASP A 215 -3.71 -1.35 15.03
N ASP A 216 -4.96 -0.90 15.26
CA ASP A 216 -6.13 -1.79 15.28
C ASP A 216 -6.65 -1.99 13.85
N PRO A 217 -6.62 -3.22 13.29
CA PRO A 217 -7.03 -3.43 11.92
C PRO A 217 -8.55 -3.33 11.70
N ARG A 218 -9.36 -3.37 12.76
CA ARG A 218 -10.84 -3.43 12.65
C ARG A 218 -11.43 -2.08 12.24
N PRO A 219 -12.56 -2.03 11.52
CA PRO A 219 -13.28 -0.77 11.29
C PRO A 219 -13.64 -0.07 12.61
N VAL A 220 -13.58 1.26 12.63
CA VAL A 220 -13.83 2.10 13.82
C VAL A 220 -15.21 1.83 14.44
N ARG A 221 -16.24 1.54 13.63
CA ARG A 221 -17.59 1.17 14.12
C ARG A 221 -17.60 -0.10 14.98
N GLU A 222 -16.69 -1.03 14.76
CA GLU A 222 -16.57 -2.30 15.51
C GLU A 222 -15.76 -2.16 16.80
N ARG A 223 -15.13 -1.01 17.02
CA ARG A 223 -14.28 -0.73 18.19
C ARG A 223 -15.06 -0.14 19.38
N ARG A 224 -16.35 0.17 19.22
CA ARG A 224 -17.20 0.71 20.30
C ARG A 224 -17.41 -0.38 21.36
N ARG A 225 -16.76 -0.21 22.52
CA ARG A 225 -17.07 -0.91 23.77
C ARG A 225 -17.71 0.07 24.74
#